data_AF-A0A5S5BPU0-F1
#
_entry.id   AF-A0A5S5BPU0-F1
#
_cell.length_a   1.000
_cell.length_b   1.000
_cell.length_c   1.000
_cell.angle_alpha   90.00
_cell.angle_beta   90.00
_cell.angle_gamma   90.00
#
_symmetry.space_group_name_H-M   'P 1'
#
loop_
_entity.id
_entity.type
_entity.pdbx_description
1 polymer ?
#
loop_
_entity_poly.entity_id
_entity_poly.type
_entity_poly.pdbx_seq_one_letter_code
_entity_poly.pdbx_strand_id
1 'polypeptide(L)' 'MLDIQSGKYYALEGVSADIWRIIEVAISMDTLVNRLLEIYDIDKHTCLEQTSQFLTRMKDLNLIAINA' A
#
# COMPACT_ATOMS: atom_id res chain seq x y z
N MET A 1 3.29 1.90 13.57
CA MET A 1 3.73 1.21 14.79
C MET A 1 4.89 0.31 14.38
N LEU A 2 6.06 0.52 15.00
CA LEU A 2 7.35 -0.07 14.61
C LEU A 2 7.41 -1.55 15.02
N ASP A 3 7.56 -2.47 14.07
CA ASP A 3 7.99 -3.84 14.38
C ASP A 3 9.53 -3.87 14.38
N ILE A 4 10.10 -3.77 15.58
CA ILE A 4 11.55 -3.73 15.82
C ILE A 4 12.17 -5.14 15.75
N GLN A 5 11.36 -6.21 15.67
CA GLN A 5 11.85 -7.58 15.77
C GLN A 5 12.49 -8.12 14.48
N SER A 6 12.16 -7.58 13.29
CA SER A 6 12.73 -8.05 12.01
C SER A 6 13.95 -7.27 11.51
N GLY A 7 14.33 -6.15 12.14
CA GLY A 7 15.42 -5.28 11.65
C GLY A 7 15.15 -4.61 10.30
N LYS A 8 13.95 -4.74 9.75
CA LYS A 8 13.53 -4.12 8.49
C LYS A 8 12.80 -2.82 8.77
N TYR A 9 13.52 -1.71 8.68
CA TYR A 9 12.93 -0.38 8.68
C TYR A 9 12.21 -0.16 7.35
N TYR A 10 10.89 -0.35 7.33
CA TYR A 10 10.06 0.18 6.25
C TYR A 10 9.83 1.66 6.55
N ALA A 11 10.63 2.52 5.93
CA ALA A 11 10.34 3.94 5.89
C ALA A 11 9.05 4.13 5.09
N LEU A 12 7.92 4.21 5.81
CA LEU A 12 6.64 4.59 5.23
C LEU A 12 6.67 6.10 5.02
N GLU A 13 7.15 6.51 3.85
CA GLU A 13 7.16 7.89 3.39
C GLU A 13 6.54 7.97 1.98
N GLY A 14 5.98 9.14 1.65
CA GLY A 14 5.26 9.38 0.40
C GLY A 14 4.13 8.37 0.18
N VAL A 15 4.10 7.78 -1.02
CA VAL A 15 3.04 6.87 -1.51
C VAL A 15 2.75 5.73 -0.52
N SER A 16 3.80 5.14 0.08
CA SER A 16 3.65 4.02 1.00
C SER A 16 2.95 4.40 2.31
N ALA A 17 3.16 5.62 2.80
CA ALA A 17 2.45 6.15 3.97
C ALA A 17 0.99 6.48 3.65
N ASP A 18 0.73 7.00 2.45
CA ASP A 18 -0.64 7.31 2.01
C ASP A 18 -1.46 6.03 1.81
N ILE A 19 -0.88 5.01 1.17
CA ILE A 19 -1.51 3.68 1.08
C ILE A 19 -1.86 3.18 2.47
N TRP A 20 -0.93 3.26 3.43
CA TRP A 20 -1.14 2.81 4.79
C TRP A 20 -2.32 3.50 5.49
N ARG A 21 -2.47 4.82 5.32
CA ARG A 21 -3.62 5.58 5.85
C ARG A 21 -4.93 5.21 5.15
N ILE A 22 -4.89 5.04 3.82
CA ILE A 22 -6.08 4.74 3.02
C ILE A 22 -6.64 3.35 3.38
N ILE A 23 -5.78 2.37 3.63
CA ILE A 23 -6.18 0.98 3.94
C ILE A 23 -6.45 0.74 5.45
N GLU A 24 -6.43 1.77 6.30
CA GLU A 24 -6.88 1.64 7.69
C GLU A 24 -8.31 1.09 7.78
N VAL A 25 -9.12 1.37 6.75
CA VAL A 25 -10.39 0.71 6.50
C VAL A 25 -10.23 -0.25 5.33
N ALA A 26 -10.82 -1.45 5.45
CA ALA A 26 -10.84 -2.41 4.36
C ALA A 26 -11.51 -1.79 3.11
N ILE A 27 -10.78 -1.78 2.00
CA ILE A 27 -11.24 -1.22 0.72
C ILE A 27 -10.83 -2.13 -0.44
N SER A 28 -11.45 -1.90 -1.61
CA SER A 28 -11.07 -2.59 -2.83
C SER A 28 -9.82 -2.00 -3.47
N MET A 29 -9.11 -2.83 -4.25
CA MET A 29 -7.94 -2.40 -5.02
C MET A 29 -8.26 -1.23 -5.97
N ASP A 30 -9.41 -1.25 -6.65
CA ASP A 30 -9.78 -0.15 -7.56
C ASP A 30 -10.03 1.16 -6.80
N THR A 31 -10.64 1.11 -5.61
CA THR A 31 -10.81 2.30 -4.76
C THR A 31 -9.46 2.87 -4.31
N LEU A 32 -8.53 2.01 -3.91
CA LEU A 32 -7.18 2.43 -3.53
C LEU A 32 -6.46 3.11 -4.70
N VAL A 33 -6.46 2.47 -5.87
CA VAL A 33 -5.81 2.99 -7.08
C VAL A 33 -6.42 4.33 -7.49
N ASN A 34 -7.74 4.46 -7.50
CA ASN A 34 -8.39 5.72 -7.87
C ASN A 34 -8.00 6.84 -6.91
N ARG A 35 -7.98 6.59 -5.59
CA ARG A 35 -7.52 7.58 -4.60
C ARG A 35 -6.06 7.99 -4.79
N LEU A 36 -5.20 7.05 -5.14
CA LEU A 36 -3.80 7.36 -5.43
C LEU A 36 -3.66 8.20 -6.70
N LEU A 37 -4.44 7.93 -7.74
CA LEU A 37 -4.44 8.73 -8.97
C LEU A 37 -4.97 10.16 -8.77
N GLU A 38 -5.79 10.40 -7.74
CA GLU A 38 -6.20 11.76 -7.35
C GLU A 38 -5.08 12.55 -6.67
N ILE A 39 -4.13 11.86 -6.02
CA ILE A 39 -3.02 12.46 -5.27
C ILE A 39 -1.76 12.57 -6.15
N TYR A 40 -1.58 11.60 -7.03
CA TYR A 40 -0.38 11.41 -7.83
C TYR A 40 -0.71 11.44 -9.32
N ASP A 41 -0.05 12.32 -10.06
CA ASP A 41 -0.19 12.45 -11.51
C ASP A 41 0.64 11.36 -12.23
N ILE A 42 0.14 10.12 -12.16
CA ILE A 42 0.72 8.94 -12.82
C ILE A 42 -0.36 8.21 -13.61
N ASP A 43 0.03 7.32 -14.52
CA ASP A 43 -0.96 6.53 -15.24
C ASP A 43 -1.53 5.38 -14.39
N LYS A 44 -2.76 4.96 -14.72
CA LYS A 44 -3.48 3.92 -13.98
C LYS A 44 -2.77 2.58 -13.99
N HIS A 45 -2.08 2.22 -15.08
CA HIS A 45 -1.38 0.94 -15.17
C HIS A 45 -0.18 0.91 -14.23
N THR A 46 0.66 1.95 -14.24
CA THR A 46 1.77 2.10 -13.30
C THR A 46 1.30 2.13 -11.85
N CYS A 47 0.23 2.87 -11.56
CA CYS A 47 -0.35 2.93 -10.22
C CYS A 47 -0.79 1.54 -9.73
N LEU A 48 -1.51 0.79 -10.56
CA LEU A 48 -2.02 -0.53 -10.22
C LEU A 48 -0.89 -1.55 -9.99
N GLU A 49 0.08 -1.60 -10.91
CA GLU A 49 1.23 -2.51 -10.81
C GLU A 49 2.04 -2.26 -9.55
N GLN A 50 2.43 -1.01 -9.28
CA GLN A 50 3.23 -0.66 -8.11
C GLN A 50 2.47 -0.89 -6.81
N THR A 51 1.18 -0.51 -6.77
CA THR A 51 0.33 -0.72 -5.59
C THR A 51 0.15 -2.22 -5.31
N SER A 52 -0.06 -3.03 -6.35
CA SER A 52 -0.22 -4.48 -6.21
C SER A 52 1.05 -5.15 -5.67
N GLN A 53 2.21 -4.78 -6.21
CA GLN A 53 3.51 -5.27 -5.73
C GLN A 53 3.76 -4.87 -4.27
N PHE A 54 3.43 -3.62 -3.92
CA PHE A 54 3.56 -3.12 -2.54
C PHE A 54 2.66 -3.90 -1.57
N LEU A 55 1.37 -4.03 -1.86
CA LEU A 55 0.43 -4.76 -1.01
C LEU A 55 0.81 -6.24 -0.87
N THR A 56 1.27 -6.86 -1.96
CA THR A 56 1.77 -8.24 -1.92
C THR A 56 2.94 -8.37 -0.97
N ARG A 57 3.92 -7.45 -1.03
CA ARG A 57 5.05 -7.43 -0.11
C ARG A 57 4.61 -7.24 1.35
N MET A 58 3.63 -6.36 1.60
CA MET A 58 3.09 -6.13 2.94
C MET A 58 2.35 -7.36 3.48
N LYS A 59 1.63 -8.08 2.63
CA LYS A 59 1.00 -9.37 2.96
C LYS A 59 2.06 -10.42 3.31
N ASP A 60 3.14 -10.52 2.54
CA ASP A 60 4.24 -11.47 2.78
C ASP A 60 4.92 -11.23 4.14
N LEU A 61 4.98 -9.97 4.56
CA LEU A 61 5.46 -9.55 5.88
C LEU A 61 4.43 -9.73 6.99
N ASN A 62 3.24 -10.27 6.69
CA ASN A 62 2.11 -10.40 7.61
C ASN A 62 1.66 -9.08 8.24
N LEU A 63 1.88 -7.95 7.55
CA LEU A 63 1.49 -6.61 8.01
C LEU A 63 0.05 -6.26 7.64
N ILE A 64 -0.47 -6.85 6.57
CA ILE A 64 -1.85 -6.68 6.11
C ILE A 64 -2.43 -8.04 5.72
N ALA A 65 -3.76 -8.12 5.69
CA ALA A 65 -4.50 -9.22 5.08
C ALA A 65 -5.14 -8.76 3.77
N ILE A 66 -5.06 -9.61 2.74
CA ILE A 66 -5.76 -9.39 1.47
C ILE A 66 -6.78 -10.52 1.35
N ASN A 67 -8.06 -10.14 1.35
CA ASN A 67 -9.16 -11.06 1.14
C ASN A 67 -9.42 -11.19 -0.37
N ALA A 68 -9.57 -12.44 -0.83
CA ALA A 68 -9.92 -12.76 -2.21
C ALA A 68 -11.44 -12.72 -2.42
#